data_AF-A0A5E6PCX4-F1
#
_entry.id   AF-A0A5E6PCX4-F1
#
_cell.length_a   1.000
_cell.length_b   1.000
_cell.length_c   1.000
_cell.angle_alpha   90.00
_cell.angle_beta   90.00
_cell.angle_gamma   90.00
#
_symmetry.space_group_name_H-M   'P 1'
#
loop_
_entity.id
_entity.type
_entity.pdbx_description
1 polymer ?
#
loop_
_entity_poly.entity_id
_entity_poly.type
_entity_poly.pdbx_seq_one_letter_code
_entity_poly.pdbx_strand_id
1 'polypeptide(L)'
;MARTAIPGYHPSWLLLILLIGSLASLTGCSNKSSATRYAQAGANCFAKAVPTAGEGGLAWGNTLSAARKKSMDSCMRYASRSGGTPKTCQVVMAKCK
;
A
#
# COMPACT_ATOMS: atom_id res chain seq x y z
N MET A 1 -12.08 45.54 14.08
CA MET A 1 -10.69 46.02 14.28
C MET A 1 -10.00 45.08 15.26
N ALA A 2 -9.34 44.02 14.78
CA ALA A 2 -8.50 43.20 15.63
C ALA A 2 -7.05 43.64 15.42
N ARG A 3 -6.52 44.41 16.38
CA ARG A 3 -5.10 44.78 16.43
C ARG A 3 -4.34 43.61 17.06
N THR A 4 -3.75 42.75 16.23
CA THR A 4 -2.68 41.86 16.69
C THR A 4 -1.41 42.69 16.84
N ALA A 5 -0.97 42.83 18.08
CA ALA A 5 0.32 43.40 18.43
C ALA A 5 1.43 42.65 17.69
N ILE A 6 2.29 43.37 16.98
CA ILE A 6 3.53 42.84 16.41
C ILE A 6 4.61 43.05 17.48
N PRO A 7 5.08 42.00 18.17
CA PRO A 7 6.19 42.14 19.08
C PRO A 7 7.51 42.25 18.29
N GLY A 8 8.48 42.94 18.89
CA GLY A 8 9.70 43.45 18.25
C GLY A 8 10.49 42.47 17.36
N TYR A 9 11.07 43.06 16.32
CA TYR A 9 11.81 42.41 15.24
C TYR A 9 13.18 41.90 15.71
N HIS A 10 13.21 40.68 16.27
CA HIS A 10 14.44 39.92 16.50
C HIS A 10 14.54 38.79 15.46
N PRO A 11 15.71 38.58 14.81
CA PRO A 11 15.87 37.56 13.76
C PRO A 11 15.61 36.13 14.25
N SER A 12 15.77 35.89 15.55
CA SER A 12 15.41 34.63 16.22
C SER A 12 13.90 34.36 16.19
N TRP A 13 13.06 35.40 16.28
CA TRP A 13 11.60 35.25 16.26
C TRP A 13 11.10 34.94 14.85
N LEU A 14 11.71 35.56 13.82
CA LEU A 14 11.42 35.24 12.43
C LEU A 14 11.73 33.77 12.11
N LEU A 15 12.86 33.25 12.61
CA LEU A 15 13.22 31.83 12.51
C LEU A 15 12.19 30.93 13.19
N LEU A 16 11.70 31.31 14.37
CA LEU A 16 10.70 30.53 15.11
C LEU A 16 9.35 30.49 14.38
N ILE A 17 8.90 31.61 13.80
CA ILE A 17 7.64 31.68 13.04
C ILE A 17 7.76 30.87 11.74
N LEU A 18 8.91 30.91 11.06
CA LEU A 18 9.18 30.10 9.86
C LEU A 18 9.18 28.59 10.18
N LEU A 19 9.77 28.20 11.31
CA LEU A 19 9.84 26.81 11.75
C LEU A 19 8.44 26.25 12.08
N ILE A 20 7.60 27.03 12.77
CA ILE A 20 6.23 26.63 13.11
C ILE A 20 5.35 26.58 11.84
N GLY A 21 5.51 27.53 10.91
CA GLY A 21 4.79 27.53 9.64
C GLY A 21 5.07 26.31 8.76
N SER A 22 6.30 25.78 8.82
CA SER A 22 6.72 24.60 8.06
C SER A 22 6.07 23.29 8.55
N LEU A 23 5.62 23.24 9.81
CA LEU A 23 4.99 22.04 10.38
C LEU A 23 3.49 21.90 10.04
N ALA A 24 2.85 22.94 9.51
CA ALA A 24 1.42 22.93 9.22
C ALA A 24 1.04 22.27 7.88
N SER A 25 2.00 21.88 7.05
CA SER A 25 1.77 21.36 5.69
C SER A 25 1.95 19.84 5.58
N LEU A 26 1.30 19.08 6.47
CA LEU A 26 1.17 17.61 6.31
C LEU A 26 -0.29 17.14 6.52
N THR A 27 -1.26 17.89 6.01
CA THR A 27 -2.56 17.31 5.64
C THR A 27 -2.69 17.24 4.12
N GLY A 28 -1.73 16.55 3.51
CA GLY A 28 -1.97 15.96 2.20
C GLY A 28 -3.07 14.94 2.35
N CYS A 29 -4.31 15.30 1.99
CA CYS A 29 -5.36 14.35 1.64
C CYS A 29 -4.91 13.58 0.39
N SER A 30 -3.94 12.68 0.56
CA SER A 30 -3.83 11.55 -0.32
C SER A 30 -5.12 10.79 -0.08
N ASN A 31 -6.07 10.93 -1.02
CA ASN A 31 -7.20 10.02 -1.14
C ASN A 31 -6.66 8.64 -1.55
N LYS A 32 -5.81 8.05 -0.71
CA LYS A 32 -5.80 6.62 -0.54
C LYS A 32 -7.13 6.36 0.11
N SER A 33 -8.08 5.88 -0.68
CA SER A 33 -9.16 5.08 -0.12
C SER A 33 -8.50 4.22 0.93
N SER A 34 -8.79 4.51 2.18
CA SER A 34 -8.78 3.52 3.23
C SER A 34 -9.74 2.47 2.70
N ALA A 35 -9.21 1.55 1.88
CA ALA A 35 -9.72 0.21 1.82
C ALA A 35 -9.52 -0.27 3.24
N THR A 36 -10.49 0.12 4.08
CA THR A 36 -10.74 -0.38 5.40
C THR A 36 -10.41 -1.84 5.27
N ARG A 37 -9.33 -2.24 5.95
CA ARG A 37 -9.03 -3.64 6.19
C ARG A 37 -10.16 -4.11 7.09
N TYR A 38 -11.36 -4.23 6.50
CA TYR A 38 -12.45 -4.99 7.06
C TYR A 38 -11.78 -6.29 7.42
N ALA A 39 -11.81 -6.62 8.71
CA ALA A 39 -11.57 -7.96 9.17
C ALA A 39 -12.30 -8.86 8.18
N GLN A 40 -11.54 -9.49 7.27
CA GLN A 40 -12.15 -10.30 6.24
C GLN A 40 -12.81 -11.41 7.04
N ALA A 41 -14.14 -11.45 7.06
CA ALA A 41 -14.84 -12.71 7.17
C ALA A 41 -14.01 -13.70 6.36
N GLY A 42 -13.40 -14.68 7.04
CA GLY A 42 -12.19 -15.37 6.58
C GLY A 42 -12.25 -15.63 5.08
N ALA A 43 -11.27 -15.14 4.33
CA ALA A 43 -11.30 -15.17 2.88
C ALA A 43 -11.68 -16.59 2.39
N ASN A 44 -12.82 -16.68 1.70
CA ASN A 44 -13.40 -17.98 1.33
C ASN A 44 -12.68 -18.64 0.16
N CYS A 45 -11.84 -17.92 -0.58
CA CYS A 45 -11.16 -18.42 -1.76
C CYS A 45 -9.66 -18.19 -1.69
N PHE A 46 -8.90 -19.14 -2.23
CA PHE A 46 -7.46 -19.04 -2.39
C PHE A 46 -7.04 -19.37 -3.82
N ALA A 47 -5.86 -18.87 -4.20
CA ALA A 47 -5.19 -19.23 -5.43
C ALA A 47 -3.67 -19.31 -5.23
N LYS A 48 -3.04 -20.19 -6.03
CA LYS A 48 -1.59 -20.34 -6.17
C LYS A 48 -1.22 -20.05 -7.62
N ALA A 49 -0.24 -19.18 -7.79
CA ALA A 49 0.38 -18.88 -9.05
C ALA A 49 1.88 -19.19 -8.94
N VAL A 50 2.45 -19.84 -9.95
CA VAL A 50 3.85 -20.21 -9.98
C VAL A 50 4.50 -19.79 -11.29
N PRO A 51 5.78 -19.39 -11.27
CA PRO A 51 6.60 -19.27 -12.47
C PRO A 51 7.02 -20.66 -12.99
N THR A 52 7.62 -20.71 -14.18
CA THR A 52 8.18 -21.96 -14.76
C THR A 52 9.19 -22.66 -13.86
N ALA A 53 9.97 -21.89 -13.10
CA ALA A 53 10.94 -22.37 -12.13
C ALA A 53 10.93 -21.46 -10.89
N GLY A 54 11.13 -22.03 -9.71
CA GLY A 54 11.14 -21.29 -8.45
C GLY A 54 9.78 -21.20 -7.74
N GLU A 55 9.77 -20.45 -6.64
CA GLU A 55 8.58 -20.24 -5.82
C GLU A 55 7.65 -19.16 -6.39
N GLY A 56 6.37 -19.30 -6.10
CA GLY A 56 5.32 -18.41 -6.58
C GLY A 56 4.36 -17.95 -5.49
N GLY A 57 3.43 -17.05 -5.81
CA GLY A 57 2.53 -16.44 -4.84
C GLY A 57 1.35 -17.33 -4.44
N LEU A 58 1.04 -17.39 -3.13
CA LEU A 58 -0.25 -17.88 -2.61
C LEU A 58 -1.02 -16.70 -2.04
N ALA A 59 -2.28 -16.57 -2.42
CA ALA A 59 -3.13 -15.49 -1.93
C ALA A 59 -4.56 -15.92 -1.66
N TRP A 60 -5.15 -15.27 -0.67
CA TRP A 60 -6.56 -15.42 -0.30
C TRP A 60 -7.36 -14.17 -0.68
N GLY A 61 -8.64 -14.39 -1.01
CA GLY A 61 -9.62 -13.34 -1.27
C GLY A 61 -11.06 -13.83 -1.11
N ASN A 62 -12.01 -12.88 -1.04
CA ASN A 62 -13.43 -13.19 -0.86
C ASN A 62 -14.06 -13.84 -2.09
N THR A 63 -13.46 -13.64 -3.26
CA THR A 63 -13.90 -14.22 -4.53
C THR A 63 -12.72 -14.92 -5.21
N LEU A 64 -13.02 -15.91 -6.07
CA LEU A 64 -12.02 -16.63 -6.83
C LEU A 64 -11.15 -15.68 -7.69
N SER A 65 -11.77 -14.70 -8.34
CA SER A 65 -11.09 -13.71 -9.19
C SER A 65 -10.14 -12.82 -8.39
N ALA A 66 -10.53 -12.39 -7.18
CA ALA A 66 -9.67 -11.61 -6.30
C ALA A 66 -8.46 -12.42 -5.83
N ALA A 67 -8.68 -13.68 -5.44
CA ALA A 67 -7.60 -14.59 -5.02
C ALA A 67 -6.61 -14.84 -6.17
N ARG A 68 -7.11 -15.12 -7.38
CA ARG A 68 -6.29 -15.31 -8.60
C ARG A 68 -5.45 -14.09 -8.92
N LYS A 69 -6.07 -12.90 -8.96
CA LYS A 69 -5.36 -11.65 -9.26
C LYS A 69 -4.26 -11.38 -8.24
N LYS A 70 -4.58 -11.48 -6.95
CA LYS A 70 -3.62 -11.25 -5.87
C LYS A 70 -2.46 -12.24 -5.90
N SER A 71 -2.74 -13.52 -6.16
CA SER A 71 -1.73 -14.58 -6.27
C SER A 71 -0.82 -14.36 -7.48
N MET A 72 -1.39 -14.00 -8.63
CA MET A 72 -0.64 -13.67 -9.85
C MET A 72 0.23 -12.43 -9.67
N ASP A 73 -0.32 -11.35 -9.10
CA ASP A 73 0.44 -10.10 -8.83
C ASP A 73 1.59 -10.36 -7.85
N SER A 74 1.38 -11.20 -6.84
CA SER A 74 2.44 -11.65 -5.94
C SER A 74 3.50 -12.50 -6.65
N CYS A 75 3.09 -13.41 -7.54
CA CYS A 75 4.04 -14.19 -8.34
C CYS A 75 4.91 -13.27 -9.21
N MET A 76 4.29 -12.38 -10.00
CA MET A 76 5.04 -11.47 -10.89
C MET A 76 6.00 -10.57 -10.13
N ARG A 77 5.63 -10.11 -8.92
CA ARG A 77 6.50 -9.28 -8.09
C ARG A 77 7.69 -10.02 -7.50
N TYR A 78 7.55 -11.30 -7.18
CA TYR A 78 8.54 -12.01 -6.36
C TYR A 78 9.19 -13.22 -7.03
N ALA A 79 8.74 -13.64 -8.22
CA ALA A 79 9.29 -14.79 -8.95
C ALA A 79 10.82 -14.71 -9.10
N SER A 80 11.36 -13.54 -9.45
CA SER A 80 12.81 -13.34 -9.63
C SER A 80 13.63 -13.62 -8.37
N ARG A 81 13.05 -13.45 -7.17
CA ARG A 81 13.76 -13.70 -5.90
C ARG A 81 14.02 -15.18 -5.65
N SER A 82 13.30 -16.06 -6.34
CA SER A 82 13.39 -17.51 -6.21
C SER A 82 13.92 -18.18 -7.48
N GLY A 83 14.59 -17.41 -8.35
CA GLY A 83 15.11 -17.91 -9.63
C GLY A 83 14.05 -18.07 -10.73
N GLY A 84 12.83 -17.58 -10.51
CA GLY A 84 11.75 -17.60 -11.47
C GLY A 84 11.67 -16.37 -12.36
N THR A 85 10.86 -16.45 -13.41
CA THR A 85 10.67 -15.33 -14.34
C THR A 85 9.28 -14.72 -14.17
N PRO A 86 9.13 -13.41 -13.90
CA PRO A 86 7.83 -12.76 -13.69
C PRO A 86 6.82 -13.00 -14.83
N LYS A 87 7.28 -12.97 -16.08
CA LYS A 87 6.43 -13.15 -17.28
C LYS A 87 5.91 -14.58 -17.47
N THR A 88 6.41 -15.56 -16.71
CA THR A 88 5.97 -16.96 -16.80
C THR A 88 5.07 -17.38 -15.65
N CYS A 89 4.63 -16.43 -14.84
CA CYS A 89 3.66 -16.68 -13.78
C CYS A 89 2.31 -17.13 -14.34
N GLN A 90 1.80 -18.24 -13.81
CA GLN A 90 0.51 -18.80 -14.18
C GLN A 90 -0.23 -19.31 -12.95
N VAL A 91 -1.56 -19.18 -12.94
CA VAL A 91 -2.40 -19.73 -11.86
C VAL A 91 -2.52 -21.23 -12.07
N VAL A 92 -1.96 -22.02 -11.16
CA VAL A 92 -2.01 -23.49 -11.19
C VAL A 92 -3.12 -24.06 -10.31
N MET A 93 -3.56 -23.29 -9.32
CA MET A 93 -4.63 -23.70 -8.42
C MET A 93 -5.47 -22.49 -8.02
N ALA A 94 -6.78 -22.65 -8.03
CA ALA A 94 -7.69 -21.69 -7.43
C ALA A 94 -8.94 -22.42 -6.95
N LYS A 95 -9.31 -22.25 -5.68
CA LYS A 95 -10.44 -22.93 -5.07
C LYS A 95 -11.09 -22.05 -4.00
N CYS A 96 -12.38 -22.24 -3.78
CA CYS A 96 -13.10 -21.71 -2.62
C CYS A 96 -13.44 -22.84 -1.63
N LYS A 97 -13.55 -22.48 -0.35
CA LYS A 97 -14.01 -23.34 0.73
C LYS A 97 -15.40 -23.87 0.44
#